data_AF-A0A2V5QA32-F1
#
_entry.id   AF-A0A2V5QA32-F1
#
_cell.length_a   1.000
_cell.length_b   1.000
_cell.length_c   1.000
_cell.angle_alpha   90.00
_cell.angle_beta   90.00
_cell.angle_gamma   90.00
#
_symmetry.space_group_name_H-M   'P 1'
#
loop_
_entity.id
_entity.type
_entity.pdbx_description
1 polymer ?
#
loop_
_entity_poly.entity_id
_entity_poly.type
_entity_poly.pdbx_seq_one_letter_code
_entity_poly.pdbx_strand_id
1 'polypeptide(L)'
;MQLYFLRHGEADWPSWKKSDDERPLTDFGKKEMRDVAKFLARLKVAPDLIVTSPLPRASQTAKIAAEYLNAKVREDELLAPGFGVSELRTVLKRHHSKVLILVGHEPDFTNI
;
A
#
# COMPACT_ATOMS: atom_id res chain seq x y z
N MET A 1 -6.09 -15.91 8.38
CA MET A 1 -5.67 -14.85 7.46
C MET A 1 -4.55 -14.09 8.14
N GLN A 2 -3.47 -13.80 7.41
CA GLN A 2 -2.40 -12.91 7.85
C GLN A 2 -2.61 -11.57 7.15
N LEU A 3 -2.55 -10.48 7.91
CA LEU A 3 -2.77 -9.12 7.42
C LEU A 3 -1.51 -8.29 7.65
N TYR A 4 -1.07 -7.60 6.60
CA TYR A 4 0.03 -6.65 6.66
C TYR A 4 -0.49 -5.27 6.29
N PHE A 5 -0.06 -4.26 7.04
CA PHE A 5 -0.24 -2.86 6.69
C PHE A 5 1.08 -2.32 6.15
N LEU A 6 1.04 -1.71 4.97
CA LEU A 6 2.18 -1.10 4.33
C LEU A 6 1.84 0.35 4.00
N ARG A 7 2.39 1.29 4.76
CA ARG A 7 2.30 2.70 4.39
C ARG A 7 2.95 2.92 3.02
N HIS A 8 2.37 3.81 2.21
CA HIS A 8 3.01 4.24 0.97
C HIS A 8 4.45 4.71 1.20
N GLY A 9 5.32 4.50 0.21
CA GLY A 9 6.70 4.99 0.24
C GLY A 9 6.80 6.52 0.17
N GLU A 10 8.03 7.03 0.23
CA GLU A 10 8.27 8.48 0.24
C GLU A 10 7.72 9.18 -1.01
N ALA A 11 6.94 10.23 -0.77
CA ALA A 11 6.24 11.00 -1.80
C ALA A 11 6.34 12.51 -1.57
N ASP A 12 7.26 12.94 -0.69
CA ASP A 12 7.44 14.36 -0.42
C ASP A 12 8.30 15.03 -1.50
N TRP A 13 7.66 15.87 -2.29
CA TRP A 13 8.28 16.58 -3.40
C TRP A 13 8.41 18.06 -3.01
N PRO A 14 9.64 18.60 -2.84
CA PRO A 14 9.84 19.99 -2.40
C PRO A 14 9.21 21.05 -3.31
N SER A 15 8.90 20.71 -4.57
CA SER A 15 8.36 21.62 -5.58
C SER A 15 7.03 21.14 -6.16
N TRP A 16 6.26 20.34 -5.41
CA TRP A 16 4.93 19.91 -5.85
C TRP A 16 3.98 21.11 -5.94
N LYS A 17 3.24 21.21 -7.05
CA LYS A 17 2.31 22.33 -7.31
C LYS A 17 0.86 21.90 -7.49
N LYS A 18 0.59 20.60 -7.46
CA LYS A 18 -0.75 20.03 -7.66
C LYS A 18 -1.38 19.62 -6.32
N SER A 19 -2.56 18.99 -6.36
CA SER A 19 -3.20 18.44 -5.17
C SER A 19 -2.29 17.42 -4.46
N ASP A 20 -2.41 17.34 -3.15
CA ASP A 20 -1.73 16.31 -2.34
C ASP A 20 -2.04 14.90 -2.84
N ASP A 21 -3.31 14.67 -3.19
CA ASP A 21 -3.83 13.38 -3.62
C ASP A 21 -3.26 12.94 -4.97
N GLU A 22 -2.65 13.86 -5.72
CA GLU A 22 -1.98 13.56 -6.99
C GLU A 22 -0.49 13.21 -6.81
N ARG A 23 0.08 13.35 -5.60
CA ARG A 23 1.52 13.12 -5.37
C ARG A 23 1.91 11.67 -5.68
N PRO A 24 2.84 11.43 -6.63
CA PRO A 24 3.45 10.13 -6.84
C PRO A 24 4.61 9.92 -5.86
N LEU A 25 5.11 8.68 -5.79
CA LEU A 25 6.39 8.41 -5.13
C LEU A 25 7.52 9.20 -5.77
N THR A 26 8.45 9.69 -4.94
CA THR A 26 9.73 10.22 -5.40
C THR A 26 10.60 9.09 -5.95
N ASP A 27 11.66 9.41 -6.69
CA ASP A 27 12.60 8.37 -7.15
C ASP A 27 13.32 7.70 -5.97
N PHE A 28 13.54 8.46 -4.90
CA PHE A 28 14.01 7.92 -3.62
C PHE A 28 12.99 6.94 -3.02
N GLY A 29 11.72 7.33 -2.90
CA GLY A 29 10.66 6.46 -2.39
C GLY A 29 10.46 5.19 -3.21
N LYS A 30 10.57 5.27 -4.55
CA LYS A 30 10.56 4.08 -5.42
C LYS A 30 11.76 3.17 -5.14
N LYS A 31 12.95 3.74 -4.92
CA LYS A 31 14.15 2.95 -4.58
C LYS A 31 13.97 2.24 -3.24
N GLU A 32 13.57 2.97 -2.20
CA GLU A 32 13.32 2.38 -0.88
C GLU A 32 12.27 1.29 -0.93
N MET A 33 11.19 1.50 -1.68
CA MET A 33 10.13 0.49 -1.79
C MET A 33 10.60 -0.78 -2.50
N ARG A 34 11.50 -0.68 -3.49
CA ARG A 34 12.13 -1.88 -4.08
C ARG A 34 12.99 -2.62 -3.06
N ASP A 35 13.71 -1.90 -2.21
CA ASP A 35 14.57 -2.50 -1.17
C ASP A 35 13.71 -3.21 -0.10
N VAL A 36 12.61 -2.59 0.33
CA VAL A 36 11.62 -3.21 1.24
C VAL A 36 10.95 -4.42 0.58
N ALA A 37 10.51 -4.33 -0.67
CA ALA A 37 9.86 -5.44 -1.36
C ALA A 37 10.80 -6.66 -1.52
N LYS A 38 12.08 -6.43 -1.86
CA LYS A 38 13.11 -7.48 -1.87
C LYS A 38 13.32 -8.10 -0.49
N PHE A 39 13.30 -7.28 0.57
CA PHE A 39 13.43 -7.77 1.93
C PHE A 39 12.24 -8.66 2.34
N LEU A 40 11.01 -8.24 2.06
CA LEU A 40 9.81 -9.04 2.30
C LEU A 40 9.85 -10.39 1.53
N ALA A 41 10.32 -10.38 0.28
CA ALA A 41 10.50 -11.60 -0.50
C ALA A 41 11.53 -12.55 0.15
N ARG A 42 12.65 -12.03 0.66
CA ARG A 42 13.66 -12.82 1.41
C ARG A 42 13.10 -13.41 2.71
N LEU A 43 12.20 -12.69 3.37
CA LEU A 43 11.46 -13.18 4.53
C LEU A 43 10.34 -14.18 4.17
N LYS A 44 10.19 -14.51 2.88
CA LYS A 44 9.15 -15.42 2.36
C LYS A 44 7.72 -14.94 2.65
N VAL A 45 7.52 -13.62 2.72
CA VAL A 45 6.17 -13.05 2.72
C VAL A 45 5.56 -13.31 1.34
N ALA A 46 4.49 -14.09 1.30
CA ALA A 46 3.87 -14.56 0.05
C ALA A 46 2.37 -14.20 0.04
N PRO A 47 2.04 -12.92 -0.22
CA PRO A 47 0.64 -12.49 -0.32
C PRO A 47 0.02 -12.97 -1.62
N ASP A 48 -1.20 -13.48 -1.56
CA ASP A 48 -1.97 -13.78 -2.77
C ASP A 48 -2.58 -12.50 -3.37
N LEU A 49 -2.72 -11.45 -2.55
CA LEU A 49 -3.38 -10.19 -2.88
C LEU A 49 -2.77 -9.01 -2.11
N ILE A 50 -2.56 -7.91 -2.84
CA ILE A 50 -2.27 -6.58 -2.32
C ILE A 50 -3.47 -5.70 -2.68
N VAL A 51 -4.07 -5.05 -1.69
CA VAL A 51 -5.13 -4.05 -1.89
C VAL A 51 -4.56 -2.68 -1.55
N THR A 52 -4.81 -1.69 -2.40
CA THR A 52 -4.21 -0.36 -2.25
C THR A 52 -5.24 0.74 -2.30
N SER A 53 -4.96 1.81 -1.57
CA SER A 53 -5.56 3.12 -1.79
C SER A 53 -5.38 3.54 -3.26
N PRO A 54 -6.37 4.25 -3.86
CA PRO A 54 -6.29 4.70 -5.24
C PRO A 54 -5.29 5.85 -5.44
N LEU A 55 -4.84 6.51 -4.36
CA LEU A 55 -3.91 7.63 -4.46
C LEU A 55 -2.57 7.17 -5.08
N PRO A 56 -1.94 7.95 -5.99
CA PRO A 56 -0.81 7.50 -6.80
C PRO A 56 0.37 6.96 -5.98
N ARG A 57 0.74 7.62 -4.87
CA ARG A 57 1.80 7.16 -3.96
C ARG A 57 1.57 5.74 -3.41
N ALA A 58 0.33 5.41 -3.06
CA ALA A 58 -0.03 4.08 -2.57
C ALA A 58 -0.12 3.06 -3.71
N SER A 59 -0.81 3.39 -4.80
CA SER A 59 -0.93 2.51 -5.99
C SER A 59 0.44 2.15 -6.58
N GLN A 60 1.38 3.12 -6.65
CA GLN A 60 2.76 2.87 -7.06
C GLN A 60 3.53 1.99 -6.07
N THR A 61 3.34 2.21 -4.76
CA THR A 61 3.92 1.36 -3.71
C THR A 61 3.47 -0.10 -3.87
N ALA A 62 2.17 -0.31 -4.04
CA ALA A 62 1.57 -1.63 -4.22
C ALA A 62 2.08 -2.34 -5.49
N LYS A 63 2.20 -1.60 -6.61
CA LYS A 63 2.74 -2.13 -7.87
C LYS A 63 4.20 -2.57 -7.71
N ILE A 64 5.04 -1.75 -7.08
CA ILE A 64 6.43 -2.12 -6.80
C ILE A 64 6.49 -3.35 -5.90
N ALA A 65 5.70 -3.41 -4.82
CA ALA A 65 5.68 -4.57 -3.93
C ALA A 65 5.25 -5.86 -4.67
N ALA A 66 4.22 -5.76 -5.50
CA ALA A 66 3.68 -6.90 -6.26
C ALA A 66 4.68 -7.50 -7.24
N GLU A 67 5.53 -6.69 -7.89
CA GLU A 67 6.57 -7.18 -8.80
C GLU A 67 7.54 -8.17 -8.13
N TYR A 68 7.89 -7.94 -6.86
CA TYR A 68 8.82 -8.80 -6.12
C TYR A 68 8.12 -9.92 -5.36
N LEU A 69 6.89 -9.69 -4.92
CA LEU A 69 6.12 -10.65 -4.12
C LEU A 69 5.24 -11.57 -4.98
N ASN A 70 5.19 -11.34 -6.29
CA ASN A 70 4.37 -12.10 -7.25
C ASN A 70 2.88 -12.17 -6.85
N ALA A 71 2.33 -11.01 -6.48
CA ALA A 71 0.97 -10.88 -5.96
C ALA A 71 0.05 -10.09 -6.89
N LYS A 72 -1.27 -10.33 -6.82
CA LYS A 72 -2.25 -9.52 -7.55
C LYS A 72 -2.43 -8.17 -6.84
N VAL A 73 -2.65 -7.10 -7.59
CA VAL A 73 -2.99 -5.77 -7.04
C VAL A 73 -4.45 -5.44 -7.33
N ARG A 74 -5.16 -4.90 -6.33
CA ARG A 74 -6.49 -4.33 -6.48
C ARG A 74 -6.58 -2.99 -5.78
N GLU A 75 -7.30 -2.06 -6.39
CA GLU A 75 -7.61 -0.78 -5.75
C GLU A 75 -8.92 -0.92 -4.95
N ASP A 76 -8.99 -0.26 -3.79
CA ASP A 76 -10.22 -0.08 -3.02
C ASP A 76 -10.26 1.35 -2.46
N GLU A 77 -11.28 2.10 -2.84
CA GLU A 77 -11.50 3.49 -2.43
C GLU A 77 -11.52 3.66 -0.91
N LEU A 78 -11.91 2.61 -0.16
CA LEU A 78 -11.95 2.67 1.30
C LEU A 78 -10.57 2.85 1.93
N LEU A 79 -9.47 2.52 1.24
CA LEU A 79 -8.11 2.73 1.73
C LEU A 79 -7.60 4.17 1.50
N ALA A 80 -8.41 5.07 0.92
CA ALA A 80 -8.11 6.51 0.90
C ALA A 80 -8.02 7.08 2.34
N PRO A 81 -7.41 8.28 2.53
CA PRO A 81 -7.34 8.91 3.83
C PRO A 81 -8.69 9.00 4.55
N GLY A 82 -8.70 8.71 5.85
CA GLY A 82 -9.92 8.53 6.65
C GLY A 82 -10.28 7.06 6.88
N PHE A 83 -9.36 6.12 6.60
CA PHE A 83 -9.55 4.69 6.82
C PHE A 83 -9.61 4.35 8.31
N GLY A 84 -10.66 3.65 8.73
CA GLY A 84 -10.87 3.23 10.12
C GLY A 84 -11.27 1.75 10.26
N VAL A 85 -11.63 1.35 11.48
CA VAL A 85 -12.01 -0.03 11.81
C VAL A 85 -13.25 -0.50 11.01
N SER A 86 -14.19 0.40 10.72
CA SER A 86 -15.38 0.11 9.92
C SER A 86 -15.04 -0.18 8.46
N GLU A 87 -14.13 0.61 7.89
CA GLU A 87 -13.61 0.46 6.53
C GLU A 87 -12.79 -0.82 6.43
N LEU A 88 -11.91 -1.10 7.41
CA LEU A 88 -11.16 -2.35 7.49
C LEU A 88 -12.10 -3.56 7.45
N ARG A 89 -13.15 -3.59 8.30
CA ARG A 89 -14.12 -4.69 8.31
C ARG A 89 -14.77 -4.89 6.93
N THR A 90 -15.01 -3.81 6.21
CA THR A 90 -15.60 -3.87 4.86
C THR A 90 -14.60 -4.37 3.83
N VAL A 91 -13.36 -3.88 3.84
CA VAL A 91 -12.27 -4.31 2.96
C VAL A 91 -11.99 -5.81 3.15
N LEU A 92 -11.89 -6.28 4.40
CA LEU A 92 -11.64 -7.70 4.69
C LEU A 92 -12.78 -8.62 4.24
N LYS A 93 -14.03 -8.13 4.21
CA LYS A 93 -15.17 -8.88 3.66
C LYS A 93 -15.15 -8.92 2.12
N ARG A 94 -14.68 -7.86 1.46
CA ARG A 94 -14.61 -7.79 -0.02
C ARG A 94 -13.47 -8.63 -0.57
N HIS A 95 -12.33 -8.65 0.12
CA HIS A 95 -11.08 -9.22 -0.39
C HIS A 95 -10.62 -10.40 0.46
N HIS A 96 -11.06 -11.59 0.09
CA HIS A 96 -10.66 -12.82 0.76
C HIS A 96 -9.29 -13.31 0.26
N SER A 97 -8.33 -13.44 1.18
CA SER A 97 -7.00 -14.00 0.91
C SER A 97 -6.43 -14.67 2.16
N LYS A 98 -5.49 -15.61 1.99
CA LYS A 98 -4.78 -16.21 3.13
C LYS A 98 -3.78 -15.22 3.73
N VAL A 99 -3.10 -14.46 2.86
CA VAL A 99 -2.13 -13.43 3.21
C VAL A 99 -2.42 -12.17 2.40
N LEU A 100 -2.84 -11.11 3.07
CA LEU A 100 -3.28 -9.85 2.49
C LEU A 100 -2.34 -8.71 2.89
N ILE A 101 -1.92 -7.89 1.94
CA ILE A 101 -1.26 -6.61 2.23
C ILE A 101 -2.23 -5.48 1.89
N LEU A 102 -2.43 -4.56 2.84
CA LEU A 102 -3.13 -3.29 2.60
C LEU A 102 -2.11 -2.18 2.47
N VAL A 103 -2.19 -1.42 1.38
CA VAL A 103 -1.31 -0.28 1.10
C VAL A 103 -2.09 1.02 1.24
N GLY A 104 -1.65 1.90 2.14
CA GLY A 104 -2.41 3.09 2.53
C GLY A 104 -1.56 4.14 3.23
N HIS A 105 -2.16 4.84 4.20
CA HIS A 105 -1.64 6.10 4.72
C HIS A 105 -1.54 6.07 6.26
N GLU A 106 -0.72 6.97 6.78
CA GLU A 106 -0.71 7.33 8.18
C GLU A 106 -1.45 8.67 8.36
N PRO A 107 -2.06 8.93 9.54
CA PRO A 107 -2.02 8.10 10.76
C PRO A 107 -3.04 6.97 10.78
N ASP A 108 -3.83 6.79 9.71
CA ASP A 108 -4.94 5.84 9.66
C ASP A 108 -4.51 4.44 10.11
N PHE A 109 -3.45 3.87 9.51
CA PHE A 109 -2.97 2.53 9.85
C PHE A 109 -2.49 2.38 11.29
N THR A 110 -1.87 3.40 11.88
CA THR A 110 -1.45 3.37 13.29
C THR A 110 -2.64 3.35 14.26
N ASN A 111 -3.80 3.85 13.85
CA ASN A 111 -4.98 3.99 14.71
C ASN A 111 -6.01 2.85 14.57
N ILE A 112 -5.67 1.79 13.84
CA ILE A 112 -6.52 0.61 13.60
C ILE A 112 -6.40 -0.43 14.71
#